data_AF-R5Q6X7-F1
#
_entry.id   AF-R5Q6X7-F1
#
_cell.length_a   1.000
_cell.length_b   1.000
_cell.length_c   1.000
_cell.angle_alpha   90.00
_cell.angle_beta   90.00
_cell.angle_gamma   90.00
#
_symmetry.space_group_name_H-M   'P 1'
#
loop_
_entity.id
_entity.type
_entity.pdbx_description
1 polymer ?
#
loop_
_entity_poly.entity_id
_entity_poly.type
_entity_poly.pdbx_seq_one_letter_code
_entity_poly.pdbx_strand_id
1 'polypeptide(L)'
;MDVQSVSILDTRGTLLTKEYISEEQRTMSTNEEMRRDYEQRLTRSVQTLLEKSVGQDKVRVNISLEMDFDQVTVNKELFDPDAQVLRSSTTIEENSKTDEKEPIVSVEQNLPDAEVKNANQVTSQANRTEETVNYEISKQVISQTRKNGVIKRISAAVIVDGIYTTLPNGTREYSPRSEKEMDLLAALVRSAIGYDANRGDMIEVVNLPFFNPEDLLREEDPVLFMGFTKQEIIKMVEGLGVALVAVLVILLVVRPLIVKAFEPAEIEEEEKLLMAGQNGLPPQLTGPEGEVDDSTSQLEELIDIARVEGRVKASSVRKIGEIIDQHPEEAVNIIRNWLYSDER
;
A
#
# COMPACT_ATOMS: atom_id res chain seq x y z
N MET A 1 7.59 2.03 41.52
CA MET A 1 8.59 1.66 40.51
C MET A 1 8.35 2.55 39.31
N ASP A 2 9.40 3.19 38.81
CA ASP A 2 9.29 4.01 37.61
C ASP A 2 9.13 3.09 36.39
N VAL A 3 8.30 3.49 35.43
CA VAL A 3 8.01 2.70 34.21
C VAL A 3 9.29 2.53 33.39
N GLN A 4 10.26 3.44 33.56
CA GLN A 4 11.58 3.44 32.93
C GLN A 4 12.51 2.30 33.39
N SER A 5 12.20 1.59 34.48
CA SER A 5 13.07 0.54 35.04
C SER A 5 12.61 -0.89 34.74
N VAL A 6 11.61 -1.07 33.88
CA VAL A 6 11.08 -2.39 33.51
C VAL A 6 11.63 -2.79 32.15
N SER A 7 12.33 -3.93 32.06
CA SER A 7 12.78 -4.52 30.80
C SER A 7 11.88 -5.70 30.41
N ILE A 8 11.31 -5.68 29.21
CA ILE A 8 10.44 -6.75 28.69
C ILE A 8 11.19 -7.49 27.59
N LEU A 9 11.31 -8.80 27.72
CA LEU A 9 11.94 -9.68 26.73
C LEU A 9 10.90 -10.62 26.12
N ASP A 10 11.00 -10.86 24.82
CA ASP A 10 10.29 -11.96 24.14
C ASP A 10 10.88 -13.30 24.60
N THR A 11 10.07 -14.36 24.49
CA THR A 11 10.42 -15.77 24.64
C THR A 11 11.64 -16.22 23.83
N ARG A 12 11.99 -15.48 22.77
CA ARG A 12 13.16 -15.68 21.91
C ARG A 12 14.40 -14.89 22.35
N GLY A 13 14.36 -14.23 23.51
CA GLY A 13 15.46 -13.41 24.03
C GLY A 13 15.60 -12.05 23.35
N THR A 14 14.63 -11.64 22.51
CA THR A 14 14.61 -10.31 21.89
C THR A 14 14.10 -9.29 22.91
N LEU A 15 14.91 -8.27 23.20
CA LEU A 15 14.50 -7.18 24.09
C LEU A 15 13.47 -6.30 23.38
N LEU A 16 12.25 -6.21 23.94
CA LEU A 16 11.15 -5.40 23.41
C LEU A 16 11.16 -3.97 23.96
N THR A 17 11.88 -3.74 25.06
CA THR A 17 12.07 -2.42 25.66
C THR A 17 13.21 -1.67 24.98
N LYS A 18 12.87 -0.53 24.36
CA LYS A 18 13.76 0.37 23.62
C LYS A 18 14.71 1.21 24.51
N GLU A 19 14.80 0.93 25.82
CA GLU A 19 15.42 1.83 26.81
C GLU A 19 16.97 1.86 26.79
N TYR A 20 17.62 0.76 26.38
CA TYR A 20 19.10 0.69 26.27
C TYR A 20 19.65 1.35 25.00
N ILE A 21 18.77 1.95 24.20
CA ILE A 21 19.12 2.73 23.03
C ILE A 21 19.51 4.13 23.51
N SER A 22 20.55 4.74 22.95
CA SER A 22 20.96 6.12 23.27
C SER A 22 19.77 7.08 23.13
N GLU A 23 19.70 8.15 23.95
CA GLU A 23 18.58 9.11 23.91
C GLU A 23 18.37 9.70 22.50
N GLU A 24 19.46 9.90 21.76
CA GLU A 24 19.45 10.38 20.39
C GLU A 24 18.80 9.39 19.42
N GLN A 25 19.14 8.10 19.52
CA GLN A 25 18.51 7.05 18.72
C GLN A 25 17.03 6.81 19.11
N ARG A 26 16.64 7.01 20.38
CA ARG A 26 15.22 6.99 20.80
C ARG A 26 14.44 8.14 20.17
N THR A 27 15.03 9.34 20.16
CA THR A 27 14.43 10.52 19.54
C THR A 27 14.28 10.33 18.03
N MET A 28 15.31 9.83 17.33
CA MET A 28 15.22 9.49 15.90
C MET A 28 14.12 8.47 15.61
N SER A 29 14.05 7.39 16.41
CA SER A 29 13.02 6.36 16.24
C SER A 29 11.60 6.91 16.44
N THR A 30 11.43 7.83 17.40
CA THR A 30 10.16 8.49 17.68
C THR A 30 9.75 9.45 16.55
N ASN A 31 10.71 10.21 16.02
CA ASN A 31 10.49 11.09 14.86
C ASN A 31 10.10 10.30 13.60
N GLU A 32 10.76 9.16 13.38
CA GLU A 32 10.45 8.25 12.27
C GLU A 32 9.06 7.61 12.42
N GLU A 33 8.70 7.18 13.63
CA GLU A 33 7.38 6.64 13.94
C GLU A 33 6.28 7.70 13.73
N MET A 34 6.50 8.92 14.22
CA MET A 34 5.62 10.06 13.97
C MET A 34 5.45 10.31 12.47
N ARG A 35 6.54 10.28 11.70
CA ARG A 35 6.48 10.43 10.24
C ARG A 35 5.61 9.39 9.56
N ARG A 36 5.83 8.12 9.89
CA ARG A 36 5.05 7.03 9.32
C ARG A 36 3.57 7.12 9.67
N ASP A 37 3.23 7.53 10.89
CA ASP A 37 1.84 7.72 11.30
C ASP A 37 1.14 8.81 10.47
N TYR A 38 1.79 9.96 10.29
CA TYR A 38 1.27 11.03 9.43
C TYR A 38 1.13 10.59 7.97
N GLU A 39 2.14 9.91 7.41
CA GLU A 39 2.10 9.37 6.04
C GLU A 39 0.93 8.39 5.87
N GLN A 40 0.76 7.44 6.80
CA GLN A 40 -0.33 6.47 6.77
C GLN A 40 -1.70 7.12 6.91
N ARG A 41 -1.83 8.11 7.80
CA ARG A 41 -3.08 8.85 8.01
C ARG A 41 -3.49 9.62 6.76
N LEU A 42 -2.55 10.34 6.13
CA LEU A 42 -2.81 11.05 4.88
C LEU A 42 -3.13 10.07 3.75
N THR A 43 -2.37 8.98 3.63
CA THR A 43 -2.58 7.95 2.61
C THR A 43 -3.98 7.37 2.71
N ARG A 44 -4.40 6.97 3.93
CA ARG A 44 -5.75 6.46 4.18
C ARG A 44 -6.82 7.51 3.88
N SER A 45 -6.62 8.76 4.30
CA SER A 45 -7.58 9.84 4.06
C SER A 45 -7.80 10.08 2.56
N VAL A 46 -6.72 10.15 1.78
CA VAL A 46 -6.79 10.34 0.33
C VAL A 46 -7.38 9.11 -0.36
N GLN A 47 -6.97 7.90 0.04
CA GLN A 47 -7.51 6.66 -0.50
C GLN A 47 -9.03 6.58 -0.29
N THR A 48 -9.51 6.74 0.95
CA THR A 48 -10.94 6.68 1.27
C THR A 48 -11.76 7.77 0.55
N LEU A 49 -11.16 8.95 0.34
CA LEU A 49 -11.80 10.03 -0.40
C LEU A 49 -11.99 9.66 -1.89
N LEU A 50 -10.94 9.14 -2.53
CA LEU A 50 -10.96 8.78 -3.95
C LEU A 50 -11.79 7.53 -4.21
N GLU A 51 -11.73 6.52 -3.33
CA GLU A 51 -12.52 5.28 -3.43
C GLU A 51 -14.03 5.55 -3.50
N LYS A 52 -14.52 6.58 -2.82
CA LYS A 52 -15.94 6.98 -2.88
C LYS A 52 -16.38 7.45 -4.27
N SER A 53 -15.44 7.95 -5.08
CA SER A 53 -15.72 8.44 -6.44
C SER A 53 -15.43 7.38 -7.50
N VAL A 54 -14.33 6.64 -7.36
CA VAL A 54 -13.84 5.75 -8.42
C VAL A 54 -14.15 4.26 -8.19
N GLY A 55 -14.53 3.89 -6.97
CA GLY A 55 -14.76 2.50 -6.55
C GLY A 55 -13.70 1.99 -5.57
N GLN A 56 -14.09 1.00 -4.78
CA GLN A 56 -13.18 0.32 -3.83
C GLN A 56 -12.05 -0.40 -4.57
N ASP A 57 -10.84 -0.38 -4.01
CA ASP A 57 -9.62 -1.00 -4.59
C ASP A 57 -9.21 -0.51 -5.99
N LYS A 58 -9.81 0.59 -6.48
CA LYS A 58 -9.47 1.24 -7.76
C LYS A 58 -8.44 2.37 -7.63
N VAL A 59 -7.83 2.52 -6.46
CA VAL A 59 -6.85 3.57 -6.16
C VAL A 59 -5.71 2.99 -5.35
N ARG A 60 -4.49 3.39 -5.71
CA ARG A 60 -3.30 3.21 -4.86
C ARG A 60 -2.65 4.56 -4.64
N VAL A 61 -2.41 4.89 -3.38
CA VAL A 61 -1.84 6.16 -2.95
C VAL A 61 -0.55 5.87 -2.23
N ASN A 62 0.51 6.61 -2.55
CA ASN A 62 1.73 6.63 -1.79
C ASN A 62 2.09 8.08 -1.47
N ILE A 63 2.29 8.39 -0.19
CA ILE A 63 2.62 9.74 0.28
C ILE A 63 3.90 9.64 1.10
N SER A 64 4.86 10.48 0.77
CA SER A 64 6.08 10.69 1.53
C SER A 64 6.13 12.11 2.09
N LEU A 65 6.55 12.24 3.34
CA LEU A 65 6.66 13.50 4.06
C LEU A 65 8.13 13.79 4.41
N GLU A 66 8.56 15.02 4.13
CA GLU A 66 9.75 15.59 4.77
C GLU A 66 9.27 16.45 5.94
N MET A 67 9.72 16.14 7.15
CA MET A 67 9.37 16.87 8.36
C MET A 67 10.59 17.45 9.04
N ASP A 68 10.40 18.64 9.59
CA ASP A 68 11.35 19.36 10.42
C ASP A 68 11.04 19.07 11.89
N PHE A 69 12.01 18.47 12.58
CA PHE A 69 11.93 18.13 14.00
C PHE A 69 12.73 19.10 14.88
N ASP A 70 13.25 20.18 14.31
CA ASP A 70 14.03 21.17 15.04
C ASP A 70 13.12 21.95 16.01
N GLN A 71 13.52 21.95 17.29
CA GLN A 71 12.87 22.78 18.29
C GLN A 71 13.55 24.15 18.32
N VAL A 72 12.88 25.16 17.75
CA VAL A 72 13.38 26.54 17.74
C VAL A 72 12.64 27.36 18.79
N THR A 73 13.38 27.88 19.76
CA THR A 73 12.88 28.88 20.73
C THR A 73 13.36 30.26 20.31
N VAL A 74 12.43 31.10 19.88
CA VAL A 74 12.70 32.49 19.51
C VAL A 74 12.31 33.39 20.68
N ASN A 75 13.30 34.08 21.24
CA ASN A 75 13.07 35.13 22.24
C ASN A 75 13.26 36.48 21.56
N LYS A 76 12.16 37.19 21.30
CA LYS A 76 12.16 38.52 20.70
C LYS A 76 11.86 39.55 21.77
N GLU A 77 12.78 40.49 21.98
CA GLU A 77 12.56 41.64 22.84
C GLU A 77 12.27 42.86 21.96
N LEU A 78 11.09 43.45 22.12
CA LEU A 78 10.73 44.70 21.46
C LEU A 78 10.67 45.81 22.50
N PHE A 79 11.23 46.95 22.13
CA PHE A 79 11.15 48.19 22.90
C PHE A 79 10.28 49.17 22.12
N ASP A 80 9.29 49.76 22.78
CA ASP A 80 8.49 50.83 22.20
C ASP A 80 9.06 52.18 22.66
N PRO A 81 9.71 52.95 21.77
CA PRO A 81 10.32 54.23 22.13
C PRO A 81 9.29 55.34 22.38
N ASP A 82 8.03 55.17 21.99
CA ASP A 82 6.99 56.19 22.17
C ASP A 82 6.23 55.98 23.50
N ALA A 83 6.24 54.76 24.03
CA ALA A 83 5.66 54.41 25.33
C ALA A 83 6.67 54.58 26.49
N GLN A 84 7.28 55.76 26.60
CA GLN A 84 8.18 56.08 27.71
C GLN A 84 7.37 56.57 28.91
N VAL A 85 7.51 55.88 30.04
CA VAL A 85 6.88 56.28 31.29
C VAL A 85 7.96 56.80 32.24
N LEU A 86 7.75 58.00 32.78
CA LEU A 86 8.65 58.55 33.79
C LEU A 86 8.63 57.65 35.03
N ARG A 87 9.79 57.09 35.40
CA ARG A 87 9.95 56.26 36.61
C ARG A 87 10.32 57.09 37.82
N SER A 88 11.29 57.99 37.68
CA SER A 88 11.72 58.90 38.74
C SER A 88 12.41 60.14 38.19
N SER A 89 12.04 61.32 38.67
CA SER A 89 12.80 62.55 38.48
C SER A 89 13.38 63.01 39.81
N THR A 90 14.64 63.40 39.84
CA THR A 90 15.30 64.02 40.99
C THR A 90 15.84 65.38 40.56
N THR A 91 15.34 66.43 41.18
CA THR A 91 15.76 67.81 40.96
C THR A 91 16.50 68.32 42.19
N ILE A 92 17.76 68.73 42.01
CA ILE A 92 18.59 69.37 43.03
C ILE A 92 18.70 70.84 42.65
N GLU A 93 18.09 71.70 43.47
CA GLU A 93 18.23 73.16 43.37
C GLU A 93 19.10 73.66 44.52
N GLU A 94 20.32 74.09 44.20
CA GLU A 94 21.18 74.85 45.11
C GLU A 94 21.06 76.33 44.76
N ASN A 95 20.52 77.10 45.70
CA ASN A 95 20.51 78.56 45.63
C ASN A 95 21.41 79.06 46.76
N SER A 96 22.62 79.49 46.42
CA SER A 96 23.50 80.15 47.37
C SER A 96 23.41 81.66 47.13
N LYS A 97 22.91 82.36 48.14
CA LYS A 97 22.92 83.81 48.22
C LYS A 97 23.83 84.20 49.38
N THR A 98 25.00 84.72 49.05
CA THR A 98 25.93 85.24 50.04
C THR A 98 25.76 86.76 50.07
N ASP A 99 25.19 87.26 51.15
CA ASP A 99 25.15 88.67 51.48
C ASP A 99 26.28 88.95 52.49
N GLU A 100 27.50 89.16 51.98
CA GLU A 100 28.63 89.61 52.80
C GLU A 100 28.58 91.13 52.91
N LYS A 101 28.31 91.62 54.13
CA LYS A 101 28.66 92.98 54.53
C LYS A 101 30.08 92.95 55.08
N GLU A 102 31.07 93.19 54.22
CA GLU A 102 32.39 93.50 54.73
C GLU A 102 32.37 94.89 55.40
N PRO A 103 32.70 95.01 56.69
CA PRO A 103 32.98 96.31 57.27
C PRO A 103 34.29 96.82 56.66
N ILE A 104 34.21 97.88 55.86
CA ILE A 104 35.38 98.53 55.30
C ILE A 104 36.19 99.10 56.48
N VAL A 105 37.34 98.49 56.78
CA VAL A 105 38.31 99.00 57.76
C VAL A 105 39.32 99.91 57.06
N SER A 106 38.88 101.09 56.60
CA SER A 106 39.79 102.11 56.07
C SER A 106 40.18 103.12 57.15
N VAL A 107 41.35 103.73 56.98
CA VAL A 107 41.90 104.73 57.92
C VAL A 107 41.01 105.99 58.00
N GLU A 108 40.19 106.24 56.98
CA GLU A 108 39.21 107.33 56.93
C GLU A 108 38.07 107.17 57.95
N GLN A 109 37.80 105.97 58.46
CA GLN A 109 36.76 105.71 59.48
C GLN A 109 37.14 106.23 60.89
N ASN A 110 38.41 106.59 61.13
CA ASN A 110 38.92 107.08 62.43
C ASN A 110 39.06 108.61 62.53
N LEU A 111 38.62 109.37 61.52
CA LEU A 111 38.62 110.84 61.60
C LEU A 111 37.28 111.35 62.14
N PRO A 112 37.29 112.24 63.15
CA PRO A 112 36.08 112.66 63.88
C PRO A 112 35.08 113.53 63.09
N ASP A 113 35.27 113.76 61.77
CA ASP A 113 34.40 114.62 60.96
C ASP A 113 34.24 114.17 59.49
N ALA A 114 34.42 112.87 59.21
CA ALA A 114 34.21 112.33 57.87
C ALA A 114 32.77 111.80 57.72
N GLU A 115 32.02 112.35 56.77
CA GLU A 115 30.69 111.86 56.40
C GLU A 115 30.81 110.57 55.58
N VAL A 116 30.78 109.42 56.27
CA VAL A 116 30.96 108.09 55.66
C VAL A 116 29.67 107.65 54.96
N LYS A 117 29.67 107.60 53.62
CA LYS A 117 28.64 106.90 52.85
C LYS A 117 28.83 105.39 53.04
N ASN A 118 27.87 104.75 53.69
CA ASN A 118 27.92 103.32 53.99
C ASN A 118 27.68 102.43 52.76
N ALA A 119 28.53 101.40 52.69
CA ALA A 119 28.38 100.09 52.06
C ALA A 119 28.21 100.01 50.53
N ASN A 120 29.24 99.50 49.86
CA ASN A 120 29.07 98.78 48.60
C ASN A 120 28.65 97.35 48.98
N GLN A 121 27.37 97.02 48.83
CA GLN A 121 26.85 95.68 49.08
C GLN A 121 27.20 94.79 47.88
N VAL A 122 28.11 93.83 48.06
CA VAL A 122 28.39 92.80 47.05
C VAL A 122 27.48 91.61 47.35
N THR A 123 26.34 91.56 46.66
CA THR A 123 25.51 90.36 46.61
C THR A 123 26.10 89.43 45.55
N SER A 124 26.52 88.23 45.95
CA SER A 124 26.80 87.14 45.03
C SER A 124 25.67 86.12 45.11
N GLN A 125 25.11 85.79 43.95
CA GLN A 125 24.07 84.78 43.81
C GLN A 125 24.53 83.72 42.82
N ALA A 126 24.62 82.48 43.28
CA ALA A 126 24.88 81.32 42.43
C ALA A 126 23.70 80.35 42.54
N ASN A 127 23.06 80.10 41.40
CA ASN A 127 21.99 79.13 41.26
C ASN A 127 22.53 77.93 40.47
N ARG A 128 22.39 76.72 41.02
CA ARG A 128 22.65 75.46 40.33
C ARG A 128 21.37 74.63 40.38
N THR A 129 20.87 74.29 39.20
CA THR A 129 19.75 73.34 39.04
C THR A 129 20.29 72.12 38.31
N GLU A 130 20.12 70.95 38.92
CA GLU A 130 20.48 69.66 38.34
C GLU A 130 19.24 68.77 38.32
N GLU A 131 18.86 68.27 37.15
CA GLU A 131 17.71 67.39 36.97
C GLU A 131 18.15 66.05 36.41
N THR A 132 17.84 64.96 37.11
CA THR A 132 18.06 63.58 36.65
C THR A 132 16.72 62.90 36.45
N VAL A 133 16.40 62.60 35.19
CA VAL A 133 15.12 61.98 34.79
C VAL A 133 15.37 60.54 34.33
N ASN A 134 14.71 59.58 34.97
CA ASN A 134 14.77 58.17 34.62
C ASN A 134 13.47 57.73 33.98
N TYR A 135 13.55 57.17 32.78
CA TYR A 135 12.42 56.61 32.05
C TYR A 135 12.45 55.08 32.12
N GLU A 136 11.27 54.47 32.22
CA GLU A 136 11.09 53.06 31.92
C GLU A 136 10.54 52.97 30.50
N ILE A 137 11.24 52.22 29.63
CA ILE A 137 10.79 51.97 28.26
C ILE A 137 9.99 50.68 28.28
N SER A 138 8.80 50.69 27.68
CA SER A 138 8.01 49.47 27.64
C SER A 138 8.77 48.36 26.90
N LYS A 139 8.87 47.18 27.53
CA LYS A 139 9.55 46.00 27.00
C LYS A 139 8.53 44.90 26.78
N GLN A 140 8.40 44.43 25.55
CA GLN A 140 7.62 43.25 25.20
C GLN A 140 8.56 42.08 24.93
N VAL A 141 8.49 41.05 25.79
CA VAL A 141 9.21 39.79 25.59
C VAL A 141 8.26 38.79 24.95
N ILE A 142 8.51 38.46 23.69
CA ILE A 142 7.78 37.42 22.96
C ILE A 142 8.68 36.18 22.96
N SER A 143 8.29 35.17 23.75
CA SER A 143 8.90 33.85 23.70
C SER A 143 8.00 32.92 22.88
N GLN A 144 8.52 32.44 21.75
CA GLN A 144 7.83 31.51 20.86
C GLN A 144 8.65 30.24 20.72
N THR A 145 8.10 29.13 21.20
CA THR A 145 8.65 27.79 20.99
C THR A 145 7.90 27.12 19.84
N ARG A 146 8.59 26.88 18.73
CA ARG A 146 8.05 26.07 17.63
C ARG A 146 8.06 24.61 18.04
N LYS A 147 6.90 23.96 17.95
CA LYS A 147 6.79 22.50 18.16
C LYS A 147 7.55 21.78 17.05
N ASN A 148 8.20 20.68 17.41
CA ASN A 148 8.80 19.75 16.45
C ASN A 148 7.70 19.02 15.63
N GLY A 149 8.05 18.54 14.44
CA GLY A 149 7.14 17.79 13.56
C GLY A 149 6.37 18.67 12.58
N VAL A 150 6.97 19.77 12.11
CA VAL A 150 6.37 20.62 11.07
C VAL A 150 6.61 19.99 9.70
N ILE A 151 5.59 19.91 8.87
CA ILE A 151 5.72 19.38 7.50
C ILE A 151 6.48 20.40 6.63
N LYS A 152 7.61 19.97 6.10
CA LYS A 152 8.48 20.77 5.23
C LYS A 152 8.23 20.50 3.75
N ARG A 153 7.83 19.28 3.36
CA ARG A 153 7.43 18.96 1.98
C ARG A 153 6.54 17.72 1.96
N ILE A 154 5.53 17.75 1.09
CA ILE A 154 4.69 16.59 0.78
C ILE A 154 4.97 16.13 -0.65
N SER A 155 5.15 14.83 -0.84
CA SER A 155 5.25 14.20 -2.16
C SER A 155 4.21 13.10 -2.24
N ALA A 156 3.23 13.26 -3.12
CA ALA A 156 2.13 12.31 -3.29
C ALA A 156 2.11 11.76 -4.71
N ALA A 157 2.11 10.43 -4.81
CA ALA A 157 1.88 9.70 -6.05
C ALA A 157 0.56 8.94 -5.93
N VAL A 158 -0.36 9.19 -6.86
CA VAL A 158 -1.67 8.57 -6.88
C VAL A 158 -1.86 7.87 -8.21
N ILE A 159 -2.17 6.58 -8.13
CA ILE A 159 -2.52 5.77 -9.29
C ILE A 159 -4.00 5.45 -9.21
N VAL A 160 -4.73 5.76 -10.28
CA VAL A 160 -6.17 5.52 -10.40
C VAL A 160 -6.40 4.51 -11.52
N ASP A 161 -7.25 3.53 -11.26
CA ASP A 161 -7.64 2.54 -12.26
C ASP A 161 -8.71 3.10 -13.21
N GLY A 162 -8.77 2.54 -14.41
CA GLY A 162 -9.72 2.93 -15.44
C GLY A 162 -11.14 2.45 -15.18
N ILE A 163 -11.99 2.61 -16.19
CA ILE A 163 -13.38 2.17 -16.18
C ILE A 163 -13.45 0.85 -16.94
N TYR A 164 -14.11 -0.15 -16.37
CA TYR A 164 -14.31 -1.46 -17.01
C TYR A 164 -15.79 -1.62 -17.34
N THR A 165 -16.08 -1.87 -18.62
CA THR A 165 -17.45 -2.18 -19.06
C THR A 165 -17.53 -3.66 -19.38
N THR A 166 -18.48 -4.37 -18.78
CA THR A 166 -18.73 -5.78 -19.10
C THR A 166 -19.58 -5.88 -20.35
N LEU A 167 -19.04 -6.46 -21.42
CA LEU A 167 -19.78 -6.72 -22.64
C LEU A 167 -20.72 -7.93 -22.48
N PRO A 168 -21.70 -8.11 -23.38
CA PRO A 168 -22.64 -9.25 -23.33
C PRO A 168 -21.97 -10.63 -23.38
N ASN A 169 -20.74 -10.71 -23.91
CA ASN A 169 -19.92 -11.91 -23.94
C ASN A 169 -19.17 -12.20 -22.62
N GLY A 170 -19.34 -11.36 -21.60
CA GLY A 170 -18.67 -11.49 -20.31
C GLY A 170 -17.22 -11.00 -20.28
N THR A 171 -16.71 -10.42 -21.38
CA THR A 171 -15.39 -9.78 -21.45
C THR A 171 -15.46 -8.38 -20.84
N ARG A 172 -14.47 -8.00 -20.03
CA ARG A 172 -14.31 -6.63 -19.51
C ARG A 172 -13.46 -5.82 -20.48
N GLU A 173 -14.03 -4.77 -21.05
CA GLU A 173 -13.29 -3.80 -21.85
C GLU A 173 -12.78 -2.66 -20.96
N TYR A 174 -11.48 -2.40 -21.02
CA TYR A 174 -10.83 -1.31 -20.32
C TYR A 174 -10.98 0.00 -21.11
N SER A 175 -11.45 1.04 -20.45
CA SER A 175 -11.47 2.40 -20.97
C SER A 175 -10.71 3.33 -20.02
N PRO A 176 -9.70 4.08 -20.51
CA PRO A 176 -9.01 5.05 -19.70
C PRO A 176 -9.95 6.19 -19.29
N ARG A 177 -9.74 6.76 -18.10
CA ARG A 177 -10.48 7.94 -17.64
C ARG A 177 -10.14 9.16 -18.49
N SER A 178 -11.11 10.07 -18.60
CA SER A 178 -10.92 11.32 -19.34
C SER A 178 -9.93 12.24 -18.62
N GLU A 179 -9.21 13.07 -19.37
CA GLU A 179 -8.26 14.06 -18.83
C GLU A 179 -8.94 15.02 -17.83
N LYS A 180 -10.16 15.48 -18.14
CA LYS A 180 -10.96 16.32 -17.24
C LYS A 180 -11.23 15.66 -15.89
N GLU A 181 -11.48 14.37 -15.89
CA GLU A 181 -11.71 13.62 -14.65
C GLU A 181 -10.41 13.50 -13.85
N MET A 182 -9.28 13.26 -14.52
CA MET A 182 -7.96 13.22 -13.89
C MET A 182 -7.58 14.57 -13.24
N ASP A 183 -7.91 15.69 -13.89
CA ASP A 183 -7.69 17.03 -13.32
C ASP A 183 -8.52 17.26 -12.06
N LEU A 184 -9.79 16.82 -12.06
CA LEU A 184 -10.67 16.91 -10.90
C LEU A 184 -10.16 16.04 -9.74
N LEU A 185 -9.72 14.81 -10.04
CA LEU A 185 -9.12 13.92 -9.04
C LEU A 185 -7.82 14.53 -8.49
N ALA A 186 -6.98 15.14 -9.33
CA ALA A 186 -5.78 15.83 -8.88
C ALA A 186 -6.09 17.04 -8.00
N ALA A 187 -7.12 17.83 -8.34
CA ALA A 187 -7.59 18.93 -7.50
C ALA A 187 -8.13 18.45 -6.15
N LEU A 188 -8.84 17.32 -6.14
CA LEU A 188 -9.35 16.69 -4.93
C LEU A 188 -8.22 16.21 -4.01
N VAL A 189 -7.19 15.56 -4.58
CA VAL A 189 -5.98 15.16 -3.85
C VAL A 189 -5.26 16.37 -3.27
N ARG A 190 -5.07 17.44 -4.06
CA ARG A 190 -4.47 18.72 -3.60
C ARG A 190 -5.18 19.27 -2.38
N SER A 191 -6.51 19.31 -2.42
CA SER A 191 -7.32 19.80 -1.30
C SER A 191 -7.25 18.88 -0.08
N ALA A 192 -7.17 17.56 -0.28
CA ALA A 192 -7.16 16.59 0.81
C ALA A 192 -5.86 16.58 1.61
N ILE A 193 -4.72 16.79 0.94
CA ILE A 193 -3.40 16.79 1.61
C ILE A 193 -2.97 18.18 2.11
N GLY A 194 -3.72 19.23 1.77
CA GLY A 194 -3.34 20.61 2.09
C GLY A 194 -2.13 21.08 1.29
N TYR A 195 -2.16 20.84 -0.03
CA TYR A 195 -1.11 21.21 -0.97
C TYR A 195 -0.70 22.67 -0.83
N ASP A 196 0.60 22.92 -0.70
CA ASP A 196 1.17 24.25 -0.69
C ASP A 196 2.32 24.35 -1.70
N ALA A 197 2.14 25.20 -2.71
CA ALA A 197 3.16 25.46 -3.73
C ALA A 197 4.40 26.15 -3.13
N ASN A 198 4.24 26.97 -2.08
CA ASN A 198 5.37 27.66 -1.43
C ASN A 198 6.21 26.69 -0.60
N ARG A 199 5.60 25.62 -0.11
CA ARG A 199 6.28 24.52 0.59
C ARG A 199 7.08 23.62 -0.37
N GLY A 200 6.82 23.71 -1.68
CA GLY A 200 7.44 22.88 -2.69
C GLY A 200 6.84 21.48 -2.77
N ASP A 201 5.56 21.34 -2.45
CA ASP A 201 4.86 20.07 -2.57
C ASP A 201 4.76 19.60 -4.03
N MET A 202 4.78 18.28 -4.22
CA MET A 202 4.63 17.65 -5.53
C MET A 202 3.52 16.60 -5.49
N ILE A 203 2.62 16.66 -6.47
CA ILE A 203 1.53 15.70 -6.61
C ILE A 203 1.49 15.23 -8.05
N GLU A 204 1.52 13.93 -8.23
CA GLU A 204 1.38 13.28 -9.51
C GLU A 204 0.21 12.29 -9.46
N VAL A 205 -0.71 12.42 -10.42
CA VAL A 205 -1.86 11.52 -10.55
C VAL A 205 -1.82 10.91 -11.92
N VAL A 206 -1.74 9.59 -11.98
CA VAL A 206 -1.65 8.82 -13.23
C VAL A 206 -2.77 7.80 -13.31
N ASN A 207 -3.29 7.59 -14.52
CA ASN A 207 -4.25 6.54 -14.79
C ASN A 207 -3.51 5.33 -15.37
N LEU A 208 -3.56 4.20 -14.67
CA LEU A 208 -2.94 2.94 -15.10
C LEU A 208 -3.92 1.78 -14.86
N PRO A 209 -4.05 0.83 -15.79
CA PRO A 209 -4.88 -0.35 -15.60
C PRO A 209 -4.32 -1.21 -14.47
N PHE A 210 -5.18 -1.60 -13.53
CA PHE A 210 -4.79 -2.51 -12.46
C PHE A 210 -4.94 -3.95 -12.90
N PHE A 211 -3.97 -4.77 -12.52
CA PHE A 211 -4.05 -6.21 -12.75
C PHE A 211 -5.03 -6.84 -11.76
N ASN A 212 -6.10 -7.45 -12.24
CA ASN A 212 -7.03 -8.21 -11.42
C ASN A 212 -6.78 -9.71 -11.60
N PRO A 213 -6.37 -10.46 -10.55
CA PRO A 213 -6.16 -11.90 -10.66
C PRO A 213 -7.45 -12.67 -10.99
N GLU A 214 -8.63 -12.12 -10.74
CA GLU A 214 -9.91 -12.74 -11.15
C GLU A 214 -10.09 -12.76 -12.68
N ASP A 215 -9.48 -11.81 -13.40
CA ASP A 215 -9.54 -11.79 -14.86
C ASP A 215 -8.68 -12.91 -15.48
N LEU A 216 -7.69 -13.44 -14.74
CA LEU A 216 -6.94 -14.65 -15.14
C LEU A 216 -7.73 -15.95 -14.91
N LEU A 217 -8.65 -15.95 -13.94
CA LEU A 217 -9.45 -17.12 -13.58
C LEU A 217 -10.73 -17.23 -14.41
N ARG A 218 -11.13 -16.15 -15.09
CA ARG A 218 -12.04 -16.24 -16.24
C ARG A 218 -11.24 -16.81 -17.41
N GLU A 219 -11.07 -18.13 -17.41
CA GLU A 219 -10.91 -18.82 -18.69
C GLU A 219 -12.06 -18.32 -19.57
N GLU A 220 -11.71 -17.67 -20.68
CA GLU A 220 -12.65 -17.48 -21.77
C GLU A 220 -13.16 -18.87 -22.09
N ASP A 221 -14.33 -19.25 -21.56
CA ASP A 221 -15.04 -20.42 -22.07
C ASP A 221 -15.15 -20.14 -23.57
N PRO A 222 -14.37 -20.85 -24.42
CA PRO A 222 -14.38 -20.54 -25.82
C PRO A 222 -15.81 -20.82 -26.22
N VAL A 223 -16.51 -19.76 -26.63
CA VAL A 223 -17.82 -19.83 -27.25
C VAL A 223 -17.60 -20.64 -28.52
N LEU A 224 -17.62 -21.97 -28.36
CA LEU A 224 -17.51 -22.94 -29.42
C LEU A 224 -18.78 -22.76 -30.23
N PHE A 225 -18.57 -22.15 -31.40
CA PHE A 225 -19.48 -22.09 -32.55
C PHE A 225 -20.97 -22.19 -32.19
N MET A 226 -21.67 -21.05 -32.27
CA MET A 226 -23.13 -20.92 -32.04
C MET A 226 -23.55 -20.68 -30.57
N GLY A 227 -22.72 -20.04 -29.75
CA GLY A 227 -23.17 -19.49 -28.46
C GLY A 227 -23.56 -20.53 -27.39
N PHE A 228 -23.26 -21.81 -27.61
CA PHE A 228 -23.48 -22.86 -26.63
C PHE A 228 -22.23 -23.02 -25.77
N THR A 229 -22.42 -23.11 -24.46
CA THR A 229 -21.36 -23.42 -23.52
C THR A 229 -20.92 -24.89 -23.70
N LYS A 230 -19.66 -25.21 -23.36
CA LYS A 230 -19.14 -26.60 -23.37
C LYS A 230 -20.06 -27.56 -22.61
N GLN A 231 -20.67 -27.08 -21.52
CA GLN A 231 -21.58 -27.83 -20.66
C GLN A 231 -22.92 -28.14 -21.35
N GLU A 232 -23.44 -27.22 -22.16
CA GLU A 232 -24.66 -27.44 -22.95
C GLU A 232 -24.41 -28.42 -24.11
N ILE A 233 -23.25 -28.34 -24.77
CA ILE A 233 -22.86 -29.30 -25.81
C ILE A 233 -22.71 -30.71 -25.21
N ILE A 234 -22.06 -30.85 -24.04
CA ILE A 234 -21.91 -32.13 -23.36
C ILE A 234 -23.29 -32.72 -23.00
N LYS A 235 -24.20 -31.93 -22.43
CA LYS A 235 -25.57 -32.39 -22.12
C LYS A 235 -26.36 -32.76 -23.38
N MET A 236 -26.17 -32.04 -24.47
CA MET A 236 -26.81 -32.36 -25.76
C MET A 236 -26.27 -33.66 -26.35
N VAL A 237 -24.96 -33.89 -26.29
CA VAL A 237 -24.30 -35.13 -26.73
C VAL A 237 -24.72 -36.31 -25.86
N GLU A 238 -24.79 -36.14 -24.54
CA GLU A 238 -25.26 -37.18 -23.61
C GLU A 238 -26.74 -37.54 -23.88
N GLY A 239 -27.60 -36.53 -24.09
CA GLY A 239 -28.99 -36.73 -24.47
C GLY A 239 -29.14 -37.46 -25.82
N LEU A 240 -28.33 -37.10 -26.81
CA LEU A 240 -28.25 -37.81 -28.10
C LEU A 240 -27.76 -39.25 -27.94
N GLY A 241 -26.79 -39.49 -27.07
CA GLY A 241 -26.28 -40.83 -26.75
C GLY A 241 -27.38 -41.72 -26.15
N VAL A 242 -28.12 -41.22 -25.17
CA VAL A 242 -29.25 -41.94 -24.55
C VAL A 242 -30.36 -42.21 -25.58
N ALA A 243 -30.68 -41.23 -26.43
CA ALA A 243 -31.67 -41.40 -27.49
C ALA A 243 -31.23 -42.47 -28.52
N LEU A 244 -29.95 -42.51 -28.89
CA LEU A 244 -29.40 -43.48 -29.83
C LEU A 244 -29.43 -44.90 -29.24
N VAL A 245 -29.06 -45.04 -27.96
CA VAL A 245 -29.19 -46.32 -27.23
C VAL A 245 -30.65 -46.78 -27.15
N ALA A 246 -31.59 -45.88 -26.87
CA ALA A 246 -33.02 -46.20 -26.85
C ALA A 246 -33.52 -46.68 -28.22
N VAL A 247 -33.12 -46.03 -29.31
CA VAL A 247 -33.45 -46.44 -30.68
C VAL A 247 -32.86 -47.81 -31.01
N LEU A 248 -31.61 -48.07 -30.63
CA LEU A 248 -30.98 -49.38 -30.81
C LEU A 248 -31.73 -50.47 -30.05
N VAL A 249 -32.12 -50.25 -28.80
CA VAL A 249 -32.91 -51.23 -28.02
C VAL A 249 -34.26 -51.52 -28.69
N ILE A 250 -34.95 -50.49 -29.21
CA ILE A 250 -36.21 -50.68 -29.93
C ILE A 250 -35.99 -51.52 -31.21
N LEU A 251 -34.94 -51.22 -31.99
CA LEU A 251 -34.66 -51.95 -33.24
C LEU A 251 -34.18 -53.39 -33.01
N LEU A 252 -33.36 -53.62 -31.99
CA LEU A 252 -32.65 -54.88 -31.79
C LEU A 252 -33.37 -55.83 -30.82
N VAL A 253 -34.19 -55.32 -29.90
CA VAL A 253 -34.90 -56.15 -28.90
C VAL A 253 -36.40 -56.19 -29.18
N VAL A 254 -37.03 -55.02 -29.34
CA VAL A 254 -38.50 -54.95 -29.50
C VAL A 254 -38.94 -55.50 -30.85
N ARG A 255 -38.24 -55.12 -31.94
CA ARG A 255 -38.59 -55.57 -33.30
C ARG A 255 -38.54 -57.10 -33.48
N PRO A 256 -37.48 -57.84 -33.09
CA PRO A 256 -37.48 -59.30 -33.28
C PRO A 256 -38.47 -60.03 -32.37
N LEU A 257 -38.81 -59.49 -31.20
CA LEU A 257 -39.82 -60.09 -30.32
C LEU A 257 -41.23 -59.94 -30.87
N ILE A 258 -41.55 -58.79 -31.49
CA ILE A 258 -42.84 -58.60 -32.17
C ILE A 258 -42.93 -59.51 -33.39
N VAL A 259 -41.87 -59.62 -34.21
CA VAL A 259 -41.89 -60.49 -35.39
C VAL A 259 -42.03 -61.97 -35.01
N LYS A 260 -41.38 -62.43 -33.93
CA LYS A 260 -41.57 -63.79 -33.40
C LYS A 260 -42.94 -64.03 -32.74
N ALA A 261 -43.59 -63.00 -32.24
CA ALA A 261 -44.93 -63.12 -31.63
C ALA A 261 -46.08 -63.10 -32.66
N PHE A 262 -45.79 -62.73 -33.92
CA PHE A 262 -46.76 -62.65 -35.00
C PHE A 262 -46.47 -63.60 -36.18
N GLU A 263 -45.60 -64.60 -36.00
CA GLU A 263 -45.56 -65.74 -36.92
C GLU A 263 -46.81 -66.62 -36.68
N PRO A 264 -47.73 -66.75 -37.65
CA PRO A 264 -48.82 -67.71 -37.55
C PRO A 264 -48.22 -69.12 -37.68
N ALA A 265 -48.46 -69.94 -36.66
CA ALA A 265 -48.29 -71.38 -36.74
C ALA A 265 -49.31 -71.94 -37.76
N GLU A 266 -48.83 -72.36 -38.92
CA GLU A 266 -49.56 -73.33 -39.76
C GLU A 266 -49.19 -74.74 -39.32
N ILE A 267 -50.23 -75.57 -39.25
CA ILE A 267 -50.35 -76.87 -38.59
C ILE A 267 -50.45 -77.95 -39.69
N GLU A 268 -50.15 -79.19 -39.27
CA GLU A 268 -50.52 -80.50 -39.85
C GLU A 268 -49.36 -81.18 -40.62
N GLU A 269 -48.69 -82.16 -40.02
CA GLU A 269 -49.14 -83.55 -39.78
C GLU A 269 -49.45 -84.31 -41.08
N GLU A 270 -48.43 -84.97 -41.63
CA GLU A 270 -48.63 -86.27 -42.27
C GLU A 270 -47.61 -87.29 -41.73
N GLU A 271 -48.21 -88.34 -41.19
CA GLU A 271 -47.65 -89.53 -40.57
C GLU A 271 -47.16 -90.55 -41.63
N LYS A 272 -46.29 -91.44 -41.17
CA LYS A 272 -46.00 -92.80 -41.67
C LYS A 272 -45.01 -92.99 -42.82
N LEU A 273 -43.75 -93.13 -42.39
CA LEU A 273 -43.01 -94.38 -42.62
C LEU A 273 -42.39 -94.85 -41.30
N LEU A 274 -43.19 -95.66 -40.61
CA LEU A 274 -42.87 -96.35 -39.38
C LEU A 274 -42.10 -97.65 -39.67
N MET A 275 -41.12 -97.89 -38.80
CA MET A 275 -40.82 -99.20 -38.18
C MET A 275 -40.12 -100.27 -39.01
N ALA A 276 -38.84 -100.46 -38.68
CA ALA A 276 -38.26 -101.67 -38.04
C ALA A 276 -36.83 -101.82 -38.57
N GLY A 277 -35.75 -101.87 -37.81
CA GLY A 277 -35.47 -101.92 -36.38
C GLY A 277 -33.95 -102.20 -36.27
N GLN A 278 -33.39 -102.13 -35.06
CA GLN A 278 -31.99 -102.41 -34.72
C GLN A 278 -30.95 -101.37 -35.21
N ASN A 279 -29.96 -100.91 -34.42
CA ASN A 279 -29.41 -101.36 -33.13
C ASN A 279 -28.91 -100.15 -32.33
N GLY A 280 -28.86 -100.31 -31.01
CA GLY A 280 -28.70 -99.21 -30.06
C GLY A 280 -27.27 -98.77 -29.70
N LEU A 281 -27.23 -97.51 -29.27
CA LEU A 281 -26.59 -96.93 -28.07
C LEU A 281 -25.04 -96.87 -27.96
N PRO A 282 -24.49 -95.84 -27.24
CA PRO A 282 -23.35 -95.00 -27.67
C PRO A 282 -22.25 -94.97 -26.56
N PRO A 283 -21.49 -93.88 -26.25
CA PRO A 283 -20.99 -92.68 -26.96
C PRO A 283 -19.45 -92.39 -26.74
N GLN A 284 -18.82 -91.45 -27.47
CA GLN A 284 -17.60 -90.66 -27.08
C GLN A 284 -17.27 -89.61 -28.18
N LEU A 285 -17.12 -88.29 -27.96
CA LEU A 285 -16.13 -87.45 -27.22
C LEU A 285 -14.73 -87.36 -27.88
N THR A 286 -14.25 -86.10 -28.02
CA THR A 286 -12.90 -85.59 -28.44
C THR A 286 -12.59 -85.70 -29.95
N GLY A 287 -12.10 -84.70 -30.69
CA GLY A 287 -11.38 -83.44 -30.44
C GLY A 287 -10.19 -83.41 -31.42
N PRO A 288 -9.95 -82.40 -32.29
CA PRO A 288 -8.87 -82.50 -33.28
C PRO A 288 -7.59 -81.73 -32.89
N GLU A 289 -6.44 -82.41 -33.06
CA GLU A 289 -5.15 -81.84 -33.54
C GLU A 289 -5.33 -81.42 -35.01
N GLY A 290 -4.64 -80.48 -35.64
CA GLY A 290 -3.55 -79.58 -35.30
C GLY A 290 -3.02 -78.99 -36.63
N GLU A 291 -2.65 -77.69 -36.62
CA GLU A 291 -1.71 -76.99 -37.53
C GLU A 291 -2.06 -76.85 -39.04
N VAL A 292 -1.87 -75.73 -39.74
CA VAL A 292 -0.93 -74.60 -39.62
C VAL A 292 -1.52 -73.34 -40.31
N ASP A 293 -1.11 -72.18 -39.79
CA ASP A 293 -0.75 -70.95 -40.51
C ASP A 293 -1.74 -69.77 -40.63
N ASP A 294 -1.11 -68.62 -40.43
CA ASP A 294 -1.43 -67.25 -40.80
C ASP A 294 -2.04 -66.28 -39.75
N SER A 295 -1.36 -65.13 -39.69
CA SER A 295 -1.85 -63.80 -39.30
C SER A 295 -1.81 -63.40 -37.82
N THR A 296 -0.58 -63.10 -37.38
CA THR A 296 -0.25 -62.03 -36.43
C THR A 296 -0.83 -60.68 -36.89
N SER A 297 -1.96 -60.28 -36.29
CA SER A 297 -2.40 -58.89 -36.11
C SER A 297 -3.63 -58.91 -35.20
N GLN A 298 -3.66 -58.07 -34.15
CA GLN A 298 -4.84 -57.73 -33.30
C GLN A 298 -5.01 -58.40 -31.93
N LEU A 299 -3.93 -58.81 -31.25
CA LEU A 299 -4.00 -59.23 -29.83
C LEU A 299 -3.03 -58.49 -28.89
N GLU A 300 -2.69 -57.24 -29.24
CA GLU A 300 -1.81 -56.38 -28.42
C GLU A 300 -2.54 -55.16 -27.79
N GLU A 301 -3.87 -55.16 -27.73
CA GLU A 301 -4.66 -54.04 -27.18
C GLU A 301 -5.39 -54.38 -25.89
N LEU A 302 -4.75 -55.11 -24.95
CA LEU A 302 -5.25 -55.23 -23.57
C LEU A 302 -4.15 -55.25 -22.49
N ILE A 303 -2.97 -54.67 -22.78
CA ILE A 303 -1.93 -54.43 -21.77
C ILE A 303 -1.29 -53.06 -22.00
N ASP A 304 -2.04 -51.97 -21.79
CA ASP A 304 -1.41 -50.63 -21.80
C ASP A 304 -2.12 -49.58 -20.92
N ILE A 305 -2.57 -49.97 -19.73
CA ILE A 305 -3.04 -49.01 -18.70
C ILE A 305 -2.13 -48.93 -17.47
N ALA A 306 -1.26 -49.92 -17.25
CA ALA A 306 -0.30 -49.92 -16.13
C ALA A 306 1.11 -49.40 -16.51
N ARG A 307 1.34 -49.00 -17.77
CA ARG A 307 2.67 -48.58 -18.27
C ARG A 307 2.79 -47.09 -18.61
N VAL A 308 1.72 -46.31 -18.40
CA VAL A 308 1.66 -44.88 -18.75
C VAL A 308 2.29 -43.98 -17.68
N GLU A 309 2.42 -44.41 -16.42
CA GLU A 309 3.14 -43.64 -15.37
C GLU A 309 4.67 -43.70 -15.52
N GLY A 310 5.20 -44.68 -16.26
CA GLY A 310 6.65 -44.89 -16.44
C GLY A 310 7.28 -44.08 -17.57
N ARG A 311 6.52 -43.63 -18.57
CA ARG A 311 7.05 -42.94 -19.76
C ARG A 311 7.11 -41.42 -19.61
N VAL A 312 6.33 -40.83 -18.71
CA VAL A 312 6.36 -39.39 -18.40
C VAL A 312 7.55 -38.97 -17.54
N LYS A 313 8.07 -39.87 -16.68
CA LYS A 313 9.30 -39.63 -15.91
C LYS A 313 10.56 -39.78 -16.78
N ALA A 314 10.57 -40.74 -17.72
CA ALA A 314 11.72 -40.98 -18.59
C ALA A 314 11.92 -39.90 -19.67
N SER A 315 10.85 -39.32 -20.22
CA SER A 315 10.94 -38.21 -21.19
C SER A 315 11.42 -36.91 -20.54
N SER A 316 11.01 -36.66 -19.28
CA SER A 316 11.46 -35.50 -18.50
C SER A 316 12.96 -35.58 -18.16
N VAL A 317 13.46 -36.77 -17.80
CA VAL A 317 14.89 -36.98 -17.52
C VAL A 317 15.75 -36.84 -18.79
N ARG A 318 15.25 -37.28 -19.95
CA ARG A 318 15.98 -37.15 -21.23
C ARG A 318 16.03 -35.69 -21.72
N LYS A 319 14.95 -34.93 -21.50
CA LYS A 319 14.88 -33.48 -21.81
C LYS A 319 15.84 -32.67 -20.94
N ILE A 320 15.99 -33.04 -19.66
CA ILE A 320 16.96 -32.42 -18.75
C ILE A 320 18.39 -32.75 -19.18
N GLY A 321 18.68 -33.98 -19.60
CA GLY A 321 19.99 -34.36 -20.13
C GLY A 321 20.39 -33.58 -21.39
N GLU A 322 19.44 -33.35 -22.31
CA GLU A 322 19.67 -32.59 -23.55
C GLU A 322 19.93 -31.09 -23.30
N ILE A 323 19.27 -30.50 -22.30
CA ILE A 323 19.51 -29.10 -21.88
C ILE A 323 20.89 -28.95 -21.20
N ILE A 324 21.33 -29.96 -20.45
CA ILE A 324 22.66 -29.96 -19.80
C ILE A 324 23.79 -30.08 -20.82
N ASP A 325 23.60 -30.87 -21.89
CA ASP A 325 24.60 -31.03 -22.95
C ASP A 325 24.73 -29.79 -23.86
N GLN A 326 23.62 -29.07 -24.08
CA GLN A 326 23.61 -27.86 -24.91
C GLN A 326 24.06 -26.59 -24.16
N HIS A 327 23.83 -26.52 -22.84
CA HIS A 327 24.13 -25.32 -22.03
C HIS A 327 24.82 -25.69 -20.69
N PRO A 328 26.06 -26.17 -20.71
CA PRO A 328 26.77 -26.62 -19.50
C PRO A 328 27.05 -25.47 -18.51
N GLU A 329 27.26 -24.26 -19.00
CA GLU A 329 27.53 -23.08 -18.17
C GLU A 329 26.31 -22.60 -17.35
N GLU A 330 25.10 -22.74 -17.88
CA GLU A 330 23.88 -22.38 -17.17
C GLU A 330 23.56 -23.39 -16.05
N ALA A 331 23.75 -24.69 -16.32
CA ALA A 331 23.58 -25.75 -15.32
C ALA A 331 24.54 -25.58 -14.13
N VAL A 332 25.80 -25.22 -14.37
CA VAL A 332 26.80 -24.97 -13.32
C VAL A 332 26.43 -23.74 -12.48
N ASN A 333 25.87 -22.69 -13.07
CA ASN A 333 25.44 -21.50 -12.34
C ASN A 333 24.27 -21.78 -11.39
N ILE A 334 23.34 -22.67 -11.77
CA ILE A 334 22.22 -23.07 -10.90
C ILE A 334 22.72 -23.89 -9.72
N ILE A 335 23.61 -24.87 -9.96
CA ILE A 335 24.22 -25.67 -8.88
C ILE A 335 25.03 -24.77 -7.94
N ARG A 336 25.78 -23.81 -8.48
CA ARG A 336 26.51 -22.82 -7.69
C ARG A 336 25.56 -21.97 -6.85
N ASN A 337 24.42 -21.55 -7.40
CA ASN A 337 23.44 -20.75 -6.68
C ASN A 337 22.83 -21.55 -5.52
N TRP A 338 22.49 -22.82 -5.72
CA TRP A 338 22.00 -23.68 -4.63
C TRP A 338 23.05 -23.95 -3.55
N LEU A 339 24.31 -24.14 -3.95
CA LEU A 339 25.41 -24.33 -2.99
C LEU A 339 25.64 -23.09 -2.11
N TYR A 340 25.42 -21.88 -2.65
CA TYR A 340 25.51 -20.63 -1.88
C TYR A 340 24.20 -20.22 -1.19
N SER A 341 23.07 -20.84 -1.52
CA SER A 341 21.77 -20.56 -0.89
C SER A 341 21.64 -21.19 0.49
N ASP A 342 22.45 -22.21 0.80
CA ASP A 342 22.42 -22.96 2.06
C ASP A 342 23.34 -22.37 3.15
N GLU A 343 24.06 -21.28 2.86
CA GLU A 343 25.01 -20.62 3.76
C GLU A 343 24.53 -19.24 4.28
N ARG A 344 23.22 -18.94 4.24
CA ARG A 344 22.66 -17.71 4.83
C ARG A 344 21.54 -17.92 5.83
#